data_AF-A0A8W8MLH3-F1
#
_entry.id   AF-A0A8W8MLH3-F1
#
_cell.length_a   1.000
_cell.length_b   1.000
_cell.length_c   1.000
_cell.angle_alpha   90.00
_cell.angle_beta   90.00
_cell.angle_gamma   90.00
#
_symmetry.space_group_name_H-M   'P 1'
#
loop_
_entity.id
_entity.type
_entity.pdbx_description
1 polymer ?
#
loop_
_entity_poly.entity_id
_entity_poly.type
_entity_poly.pdbx_seq_one_letter_code
_entity_poly.pdbx_strand_id
1 'polypeptide(L)'
;MDLKIVLVILAFLVVSDCQEEIEEESPELHPLDGYFNNLLHPDWGAVDTVLLRKSPPAYGDGVYTMAGQNRPNPFDISERAHRSNIQASLGSVRGRTAMQVYFGQQVVEEIMDSQRPGCPREYENIPVPKNNTLYRDSEAFNSATDTVFMPFPRSRFDQRTGQSPSNPRQQVICCTYNSHILIVFIYLFIHQSRALRGHIH
;
A
#
# COMPACT_ATOMS: atom_id res chain seq x y z
N MET A 1 -32.78 -69.81 1.54
CA MET A 1 -32.31 -68.51 2.08
C MET A 1 -33.52 -67.75 2.57
N ASP A 2 -33.50 -67.30 3.82
CA ASP A 2 -34.65 -66.68 4.49
C ASP A 2 -34.91 -65.28 3.90
N LEU A 3 -36.18 -64.93 3.61
CA LEU A 3 -36.54 -63.66 2.96
C LEU A 3 -36.07 -62.45 3.79
N LYS A 4 -36.00 -62.63 5.11
CA LYS A 4 -35.46 -61.64 6.06
C LYS A 4 -33.98 -61.34 5.82
N ILE A 5 -33.19 -62.36 5.45
CA ILE A 5 -31.75 -62.22 5.20
C ILE A 5 -31.52 -61.42 3.90
N VAL A 6 -32.33 -61.66 2.87
CA VAL A 6 -32.25 -60.92 1.60
C VAL A 6 -32.57 -59.44 1.82
N LEU A 7 -33.60 -59.13 2.62
CA LEU A 7 -33.99 -57.76 2.94
C LEU A 7 -32.93 -57.00 3.75
N VAL A 8 -32.25 -57.69 4.69
CA VAL A 8 -31.16 -57.09 5.47
C VAL A 8 -29.94 -56.81 4.59
N ILE A 9 -29.60 -57.71 3.67
CA ILE A 9 -28.50 -57.52 2.72
C ILE A 9 -28.81 -56.37 1.76
N LEU A 10 -30.04 -56.29 1.24
CA LEU A 10 -30.45 -55.19 0.37
C LEU A 10 -30.42 -53.85 1.10
N ALA A 11 -30.88 -53.80 2.35
CA ALA A 11 -30.81 -52.60 3.18
C ALA A 11 -29.37 -52.17 3.46
N PHE A 12 -28.46 -53.12 3.73
CA PHE A 12 -27.03 -52.82 3.92
C PHE A 12 -26.37 -52.31 2.64
N LEU A 13 -26.71 -52.87 1.47
CA LEU A 13 -26.19 -52.41 0.18
C LEU A 13 -26.71 -51.00 -0.16
N VAL A 14 -27.98 -50.70 0.11
CA VAL A 14 -28.56 -49.37 -0.12
C VAL A 14 -27.99 -48.33 0.86
N VAL A 15 -27.70 -48.71 2.11
CA VAL A 15 -27.07 -47.80 3.08
C VAL A 15 -25.59 -47.53 2.75
N SER A 16 -24.88 -48.52 2.19
CA SER A 16 -23.48 -48.34 1.75
C SER A 16 -23.32 -47.42 0.54
N ASP A 17 -24.37 -47.27 -0.28
CA ASP A 17 -24.41 -46.37 -1.45
C ASP A 17 -24.84 -44.94 -1.07
N CYS A 18 -25.28 -44.72 0.18
CA CYS A 18 -25.65 -43.41 0.75
C CYS A 18 -24.51 -42.79 1.58
N GLN A 19 -23.25 -43.13 1.29
CA GLN A 19 -22.14 -42.29 1.74
C GLN A 19 -22.09 -41.08 0.80
N GLU A 20 -22.76 -40.02 1.23
CA GLU A 20 -22.57 -38.67 0.73
C GLU A 20 -21.06 -38.37 0.86
N GLU A 21 -20.32 -38.43 -0.25
CA GLU A 21 -18.98 -37.86 -0.30
C GLU A 21 -19.15 -36.38 0.03
N ILE A 22 -18.82 -36.00 1.26
CA ILE A 22 -18.63 -34.60 1.62
C ILE A 22 -17.43 -34.17 0.80
N GLU A 23 -17.69 -33.61 -0.38
CA GLU A 23 -16.70 -32.88 -1.15
C GLU A 23 -16.18 -31.79 -0.20
N GLU A 24 -14.96 -31.98 0.30
CA GLU A 24 -14.32 -31.04 1.21
C GLU A 24 -14.11 -29.76 0.40
N GLU A 25 -15.07 -28.84 0.46
CA GLU A 25 -15.05 -27.59 -0.29
C GLU A 25 -13.80 -26.83 0.15
N SER A 26 -12.76 -26.91 -0.67
CA SER A 26 -11.51 -26.21 -0.40
C SER A 26 -11.83 -24.72 -0.32
N PRO A 27 -11.48 -24.02 0.77
CA PRO A 27 -11.81 -22.62 0.89
C PRO A 27 -11.19 -21.85 -0.27
N GLU A 28 -11.96 -20.92 -0.85
CA GLU A 28 -11.44 -20.00 -1.86
C GLU A 28 -10.25 -19.23 -1.27
N LEU A 29 -9.09 -19.35 -1.91
CA LEU A 29 -7.90 -18.65 -1.50
C LEU A 29 -8.00 -17.18 -1.92
N HIS A 30 -7.72 -16.27 -1.00
CA HIS A 30 -7.67 -14.85 -1.30
C HIS A 30 -6.61 -14.54 -2.38
N PRO A 31 -6.98 -13.84 -3.47
CA PRO A 31 -6.03 -13.42 -4.48
C PRO A 31 -4.97 -12.49 -3.90
N LEU A 32 -3.70 -12.71 -4.29
CA LEU A 32 -2.57 -11.90 -3.82
C LEU A 32 -2.54 -10.49 -4.44
N ASP A 33 -3.24 -10.30 -5.56
CA ASP A 33 -3.35 -9.03 -6.28
C ASP A 33 -4.54 -8.19 -5.81
N GLY A 34 -5.37 -8.71 -4.89
CA GLY A 34 -6.55 -8.03 -4.35
C GLY A 34 -7.74 -7.98 -5.31
N TYR A 35 -7.67 -8.62 -6.47
CA TYR A 35 -8.84 -8.73 -7.36
C TYR A 35 -9.88 -9.68 -6.78
N PHE A 36 -11.13 -9.54 -7.24
CA PHE A 36 -12.28 -10.39 -6.90
C PHE A 36 -12.67 -10.44 -5.42
N ASN A 37 -12.12 -9.57 -4.57
CA ASN A 37 -12.54 -9.47 -3.17
C ASN A 37 -13.98 -8.92 -3.01
N ASN A 38 -14.45 -8.15 -4.00
CA ASN A 38 -15.83 -7.66 -4.06
C ASN A 38 -16.55 -8.26 -5.26
N LEU A 39 -17.73 -8.85 -5.02
CA LEU A 39 -18.54 -9.55 -6.02
C LEU A 39 -19.01 -8.66 -7.18
N LEU A 40 -19.35 -7.40 -6.90
CA LEU A 40 -19.86 -6.45 -7.90
C LEU A 40 -18.75 -5.58 -8.51
N HIS A 41 -17.67 -5.38 -7.77
CA HIS A 41 -16.54 -4.55 -8.16
C HIS A 41 -15.22 -5.28 -7.96
N PRO A 42 -14.86 -6.21 -8.87
CA PRO A 42 -13.69 -7.05 -8.72
C PRO A 42 -12.35 -6.30 -8.61
N ASP A 43 -12.31 -5.03 -9.00
CA ASP A 43 -11.13 -4.17 -8.99
C ASP A 43 -10.95 -3.38 -7.67
N TRP A 44 -11.96 -3.37 -6.78
CA TRP A 44 -11.88 -2.59 -5.56
C TRP A 44 -10.83 -3.14 -4.59
N GLY A 45 -9.81 -2.32 -4.32
CA GLY A 45 -8.71 -2.70 -3.46
C GLY A 45 -7.66 -3.59 -4.14
N ALA A 46 -7.76 -3.77 -5.45
CA ALA A 46 -6.74 -4.45 -6.22
C ALA A 46 -5.49 -3.59 -6.42
N VAL A 47 -4.36 -4.24 -6.70
CA VAL A 47 -3.12 -3.59 -7.13
C VAL A 47 -3.32 -2.76 -8.39
N ASP A 48 -2.49 -1.73 -8.54
CA ASP A 48 -2.44 -0.88 -9.75
C ASP A 48 -3.75 -0.13 -10.06
N THR A 49 -4.62 -0.01 -9.07
CA THR A 49 -5.85 0.78 -9.13
C THR A 49 -5.69 2.20 -8.59
N VAL A 50 -6.64 3.07 -8.91
CA VAL A 50 -6.61 4.49 -8.53
C VAL A 50 -6.90 4.69 -7.04
N LEU A 51 -6.20 5.65 -6.43
CA LEU A 51 -6.47 6.06 -5.05
C LEU A 51 -7.84 6.73 -4.93
N LEU A 52 -8.63 6.28 -3.94
CA LEU A 52 -9.92 6.89 -3.62
C LEU A 52 -9.74 8.36 -3.21
N ARG A 53 -10.56 9.24 -3.79
CA ARG A 53 -10.58 10.67 -3.48
C ARG A 53 -11.81 11.05 -2.67
N LYS A 54 -11.59 11.64 -1.49
CA LYS A 54 -12.66 12.24 -0.67
C LYS A 54 -13.05 13.64 -1.12
N SER A 55 -12.15 14.33 -1.83
CA SER A 55 -12.38 15.67 -2.36
C SER A 55 -11.90 15.77 -3.82
N PRO A 56 -12.42 16.72 -4.61
CA PRO A 56 -11.92 16.98 -5.94
C PRO A 56 -10.41 17.30 -5.93
N PRO A 57 -9.65 16.92 -6.97
CA PRO A 57 -8.24 17.26 -7.06
C PRO A 57 -8.03 18.76 -7.23
N ALA A 58 -7.00 19.27 -6.56
CA ALA A 58 -6.57 20.65 -6.68
C ALA A 58 -5.25 20.70 -7.45
N TYR A 59 -5.34 20.70 -8.78
CA TYR A 59 -4.21 20.97 -9.67
C TYR A 59 -4.21 22.44 -10.11
N GLY A 60 -3.04 23.02 -10.39
CA GLY A 60 -2.90 24.43 -10.78
C GLY A 60 -3.59 24.75 -12.10
N ASP A 61 -3.61 23.78 -13.02
CA ASP A 61 -4.30 23.82 -14.32
C ASP A 61 -5.65 23.07 -14.31
N GLY A 62 -6.05 22.52 -13.16
CA GLY A 62 -7.22 21.64 -13.03
C GLY A 62 -7.04 20.22 -13.62
N VAL A 63 -5.85 19.86 -14.12
CA VAL A 63 -5.61 18.58 -14.81
C VAL A 63 -4.49 17.77 -14.19
N TYR A 64 -3.25 18.26 -14.21
CA TYR A 64 -2.08 17.51 -13.76
C TYR A 64 -0.96 18.36 -13.16
N THR A 65 -0.93 19.67 -13.41
CA THR A 65 0.11 20.56 -12.89
C THR A 65 -0.03 20.71 -11.39
N MET A 66 1.04 20.48 -10.61
CA MET A 66 0.92 20.55 -9.15
C MET A 66 0.50 21.96 -8.70
N ALA A 67 -0.54 22.01 -7.86
CA ALA A 67 -0.99 23.27 -7.31
C ALA A 67 -0.02 23.78 -6.24
N GLY A 68 -0.09 25.08 -5.99
CA GLY A 68 0.61 25.69 -4.87
C GLY A 68 1.89 26.42 -5.25
N GLN A 69 2.04 26.87 -6.50
CA GLN A 69 3.09 27.83 -6.87
C GLN A 69 3.05 29.12 -6.01
N ASN A 70 1.87 29.48 -5.50
CA ASN A 70 1.68 30.60 -4.57
C ASN A 70 1.80 30.20 -3.08
N ARG A 71 2.14 28.94 -2.76
CA ARG A 71 2.29 28.47 -1.37
C ARG A 71 3.74 28.68 -0.92
N PRO A 72 3.98 28.81 0.40
CA PRO A 72 5.34 28.88 0.94
C PRO A 72 6.16 27.64 0.56
N ASN A 73 7.48 27.81 0.51
CA ASN A 73 8.41 26.74 0.23
C ASN A 73 8.24 25.59 1.26
N PRO A 74 8.20 24.31 0.84
CA PRO A 74 8.15 23.16 1.74
C PRO A 74 9.23 23.15 2.83
N PHE A 75 10.45 23.64 2.53
CA PHE A 75 11.51 23.79 3.54
C PHE A 75 11.15 24.81 4.61
N ASP A 76 10.57 25.95 4.23
CA ASP A 76 10.16 26.98 5.20
C ASP A 76 9.04 26.47 6.10
N ILE A 77 8.12 25.68 5.55
CA ILE A 77 7.04 25.04 6.33
C ILE A 77 7.63 23.98 7.27
N SER A 78 8.54 23.13 6.77
CA SER A 78 9.18 22.09 7.57
C SER A 78 9.95 22.69 8.76
N GLU A 79 10.74 23.73 8.49
CA GLU A 79 11.51 24.45 9.49
C GLU A 79 10.60 25.10 10.55
N ARG A 80 9.49 25.72 10.15
CA ARG A 80 8.58 26.38 11.10
C ARG A 80 7.70 25.40 11.89
N ALA A 81 7.30 24.28 11.28
CA ALA A 81 6.34 23.35 11.87
C ALA A 81 7.00 22.19 12.64
N HIS A 82 8.18 21.72 12.21
CA HIS A 82 8.80 20.50 12.74
C HIS A 82 10.11 20.77 13.49
N ARG A 83 10.70 21.97 13.39
CA ARG A 83 11.89 22.29 14.16
C ARG A 83 11.55 22.38 15.65
N SER A 84 12.13 21.48 16.42
CA SER A 84 12.13 21.56 17.88
C SER A 84 13.33 22.39 18.35
N ASN A 85 13.08 23.36 19.22
CA ASN A 85 14.13 24.07 19.96
C ASN A 85 14.55 23.33 21.25
N ILE A 86 13.93 22.17 21.52
CA ILE A 86 14.20 21.35 22.70
C ILE A 86 15.19 20.26 22.28
N GLN A 87 16.35 20.22 22.95
CA GLN A 87 17.41 19.23 22.70
C GLN A 87 17.05 17.83 23.21
N ALA A 88 16.11 17.72 24.16
CA ALA A 88 15.64 16.45 24.69
C ALA A 88 14.53 15.85 23.84
N SER A 89 14.55 14.53 23.66
CA SER A 89 13.45 13.79 23.04
C SER A 89 12.20 13.92 23.92
N LEU A 90 11.13 14.48 23.36
CA LEU A 90 9.84 14.50 24.02
C LEU A 90 9.25 13.08 23.97
N GLY A 91 9.08 12.48 25.15
CA GLY A 91 8.41 11.19 25.28
C GLY A 91 6.95 11.25 24.82
N SER A 92 6.40 10.09 24.45
CA SER A 92 4.98 9.99 24.10
C SER A 92 4.10 10.33 25.31
N VAL A 93 3.21 11.32 25.16
CA VAL A 93 2.23 11.70 26.19
C VAL A 93 1.35 10.52 26.63
N ARG A 94 1.13 9.56 25.73
CA ARG A 94 0.31 8.36 25.98
C ARG A 94 1.13 7.11 26.29
N GLY A 95 2.44 7.25 26.56
CA GLY A 95 3.31 6.11 26.85
C GLY A 95 3.45 5.12 25.69
N ARG A 96 3.32 5.59 24.43
CA ARG A 96 3.48 4.74 23.25
C ARG A 96 4.93 4.32 23.07
N THR A 97 5.13 3.08 22.65
CA THR A 97 6.47 2.52 22.40
C THR A 97 6.94 2.83 20.99
N ALA A 98 8.26 2.78 20.77
CA ALA A 98 8.82 2.88 19.43
C ALA A 98 8.32 1.74 18.51
N MET A 99 8.10 0.53 19.05
CA MET A 99 7.55 -0.59 18.30
C MET A 99 6.20 -0.23 17.67
N GLN A 100 5.30 0.40 18.42
CA GLN A 100 3.98 0.79 17.90
C GLN A 100 4.08 1.73 16.70
N VAL A 101 5.11 2.59 16.63
CA VAL A 101 5.34 3.48 15.49
C VAL A 101 5.81 2.69 14.27
N TYR A 102 6.82 1.83 14.41
CA TYR A 102 7.33 1.02 13.31
C TYR A 102 6.31 0.01 12.79
N PHE A 103 5.52 -0.60 13.67
CA PHE A 103 4.42 -1.46 13.26
C PHE A 103 3.33 -0.67 12.51
N GLY A 104 3.02 0.56 12.96
CA GLY A 104 2.12 1.45 12.23
C GLY A 104 2.64 1.77 10.82
N GLN A 105 3.94 2.00 10.67
CA GLN A 105 4.57 2.18 9.36
C GLN A 105 4.41 0.93 8.48
N GLN A 106 4.69 -0.27 9.02
CA GLN A 106 4.51 -1.53 8.31
C GLN A 106 3.07 -1.71 7.80
N VAL A 107 2.07 -1.38 8.63
CA VAL A 107 0.65 -1.46 8.25
C VAL A 107 0.32 -0.46 7.13
N VAL A 108 0.86 0.76 7.19
CA VAL A 108 0.63 1.76 6.13
C VAL A 108 1.25 1.34 4.81
N GLU A 109 2.48 0.81 4.83
CA GLU A 109 3.18 0.32 3.64
C GLU A 109 2.50 -0.90 3.02
N GLU A 110 1.79 -1.71 3.82
CA GLU A 110 0.94 -2.79 3.32
C GLU A 110 -0.35 -2.28 2.68
N ILE A 111 -0.99 -1.24 3.24
CA ILE A 111 -2.25 -0.71 2.71
C ILE A 111 -2.02 0.11 1.43
N MET A 112 -0.95 0.90 1.38
CA MET A 112 -0.69 1.78 0.26
C MET A 112 0.80 2.03 0.01
N ASP A 113 1.22 1.85 -1.24
CA ASP A 113 2.48 2.38 -1.74
C ASP A 113 2.22 3.24 -3.00
N SER A 114 2.48 4.53 -2.88
CA SER A 114 2.44 5.49 -3.99
C SER A 114 3.75 6.28 -4.11
N GLN A 115 4.83 5.78 -3.49
CA GLN A 115 6.10 6.50 -3.42
C GLN A 115 6.96 6.29 -4.67
N ARG A 116 6.69 5.22 -5.43
CA ARG A 116 7.47 4.90 -6.63
C ARG A 116 7.28 5.96 -7.72
N PRO A 117 8.38 6.41 -8.36
CA PRO A 117 8.30 7.39 -9.43
C PRO A 117 7.56 6.82 -10.66
N GLY A 118 6.80 7.69 -11.33
CA GLY A 118 6.08 7.34 -12.56
C GLY A 118 6.93 7.41 -13.82
N CYS A 119 6.34 6.94 -14.93
CA CYS A 119 6.85 7.10 -16.30
C CYS A 119 5.83 7.91 -17.12
N PRO A 120 6.24 8.98 -17.83
CA PRO A 120 7.59 9.54 -17.93
C PRO A 120 8.09 10.14 -16.60
N ARG A 121 9.42 10.26 -16.46
CA ARG A 121 10.02 10.76 -15.20
C ARG A 121 9.82 12.26 -15.08
N GLU A 122 8.83 12.66 -14.29
CA GLU A 122 8.52 14.05 -13.98
C GLU A 122 9.10 14.44 -12.63
N TYR A 123 9.59 15.67 -12.51
CA TYR A 123 10.10 16.21 -11.26
C TYR A 123 9.42 17.53 -10.96
N GLU A 124 9.18 17.77 -9.67
CA GLU A 124 8.88 19.09 -9.15
C GLU A 124 9.93 19.44 -8.11
N ASN A 125 11.04 19.98 -8.57
CA ASN A 125 12.17 20.26 -7.71
C ASN A 125 11.82 21.30 -6.65
N ILE A 126 12.23 21.03 -5.41
CA ILE A 126 12.01 21.94 -4.29
C ILE A 126 13.25 22.84 -4.15
N PRO A 127 13.14 24.16 -4.33
CA PRO A 127 14.29 25.05 -4.17
C PRO A 127 14.73 25.07 -2.70
N VAL A 128 16.03 24.90 -2.45
CA VAL A 128 16.57 24.90 -1.09
C VAL A 128 16.82 26.34 -0.64
N PRO A 129 16.26 26.79 0.51
CA PRO A 129 16.52 28.13 1.03
C PRO A 129 18.00 28.35 1.38
N LYS A 130 18.49 29.57 1.16
CA LYS A 130 19.92 29.89 1.34
C LYS A 130 20.45 29.72 2.78
N ASN A 131 19.56 29.86 3.75
CA ASN A 131 19.86 29.77 5.17
C ASN A 131 19.53 28.38 5.76
N ASN A 132 19.25 27.38 4.91
CA ASN A 132 18.85 26.07 5.38
C ASN A 132 20.04 25.36 6.06
N THR A 133 19.86 25.01 7.33
CA THR A 133 20.90 24.41 8.18
C THR A 133 21.41 23.06 7.67
N LEU A 134 20.60 22.29 6.94
CA LEU A 134 20.96 20.97 6.43
C LEU A 134 21.83 21.03 5.17
N TYR A 135 21.67 22.09 4.37
CA TYR A 135 22.33 22.23 3.06
C TYR A 135 23.39 23.34 3.03
N ARG A 136 23.47 24.16 4.08
CA ARG A 136 24.43 25.28 4.21
C ARG A 136 25.88 24.84 3.98
N ASP A 137 26.26 23.69 4.51
CA ASP A 137 27.64 23.21 4.49
C ASP A 137 27.94 22.37 3.24
N SER A 138 27.01 22.29 2.29
CA SER A 138 27.22 21.58 1.03
C SER A 138 28.08 22.40 0.05
N GLU A 139 29.02 21.74 -0.62
CA GLU A 139 29.88 22.35 -1.67
C GLU A 139 29.05 23.08 -2.75
N ALA A 140 27.85 22.56 -3.04
CA ALA A 140 26.91 23.14 -3.98
C ALA A 140 26.39 24.53 -3.56
N PHE A 141 26.32 24.79 -2.25
CA PHE A 141 25.84 26.06 -1.69
C PHE A 141 26.96 27.09 -1.48
N ASN A 142 28.21 26.62 -1.36
CA ASN A 142 29.42 27.47 -1.24
C ASN A 142 29.81 28.14 -2.56
N SER A 143 29.29 27.66 -3.69
CA SER A 143 29.34 28.37 -4.96
C SER A 143 28.22 29.40 -5.00
N ALA A 144 28.53 30.67 -4.73
CA ALA A 144 27.57 31.79 -4.56
C ALA A 144 26.62 32.07 -5.75
N THR A 145 26.68 31.27 -6.81
CA THR A 145 26.00 31.48 -8.10
C THR A 145 24.86 30.50 -8.36
N ASP A 146 24.86 29.31 -7.74
CA ASP A 146 23.88 28.26 -8.05
C ASP A 146 22.76 28.16 -7.02
N THR A 147 21.52 28.05 -7.53
CA THR A 147 20.36 27.69 -6.70
C THR A 147 20.36 26.18 -6.55
N VAL A 148 20.49 25.69 -5.32
CA VAL A 148 20.43 24.25 -5.02
C VAL A 148 18.97 23.79 -4.98
N PHE A 149 18.70 22.62 -5.57
CA PHE A 149 17.38 22.03 -5.61
C PHE A 149 17.38 20.63 -5.00
N MET A 150 16.34 20.30 -4.24
CA MET A 150 16.05 18.93 -3.84
C MET A 150 15.18 18.28 -4.93
N PRO A 151 15.64 17.18 -5.56
CA PRO A 151 14.86 16.50 -6.58
C PRO A 151 13.67 15.78 -5.93
N PHE A 152 12.47 16.10 -6.38
CA PHE A 152 11.25 15.44 -5.95
C PHE A 152 10.54 14.83 -7.17
N PRO A 153 10.71 13.51 -7.40
CA PRO A 153 10.07 12.85 -8.53
C PRO A 153 8.58 12.64 -8.24
N ARG A 154 7.74 12.80 -9.27
CA ARG A 154 6.30 12.59 -9.14
C ARG A 154 5.98 11.10 -9.15
N SER A 155 5.00 10.71 -8.34
CA SER A 155 4.53 9.34 -8.21
C SER A 155 3.91 8.80 -9.50
N ARG A 156 3.81 7.46 -9.60
CA ARG A 156 3.03 6.80 -10.65
C ARG A 156 1.57 7.25 -10.62
N PHE A 157 0.95 7.30 -11.80
CA PHE A 157 -0.43 7.69 -12.01
C PHE A 157 -1.07 6.80 -13.09
N ASP A 158 -2.40 6.78 -13.16
CA ASP A 158 -3.12 6.08 -14.21
C ASP A 158 -2.98 6.83 -15.53
N GLN A 159 -2.35 6.19 -16.52
CA GLN A 159 -2.09 6.76 -17.84
C GLN A 159 -3.37 7.10 -18.63
N ARG A 160 -4.52 6.56 -18.23
CA ARG A 160 -5.83 6.91 -18.80
C ARG A 160 -6.38 8.24 -18.26
N THR A 161 -5.73 8.84 -17.27
CA THR A 161 -6.15 10.08 -16.59
C THR A 161 -5.15 11.21 -16.83
N GLY A 162 -5.52 12.45 -16.51
CA GLY A 162 -4.62 13.60 -16.56
C GLY A 162 -4.48 14.24 -17.94
N GLN A 163 -5.45 14.03 -18.84
CA GLN A 163 -5.48 14.61 -20.18
C GLN A 163 -6.52 15.74 -20.31
N SER A 164 -7.51 15.81 -19.40
CA SER A 164 -8.57 16.81 -19.46
C SER A 164 -9.05 17.22 -18.06
N PRO A 165 -9.68 18.40 -17.90
CA PRO A 165 -10.26 18.83 -16.63
C PRO A 165 -11.41 17.92 -16.15
N SER A 166 -12.07 17.20 -17.06
CA SER A 166 -13.11 16.23 -16.72
C SER A 166 -12.55 14.91 -16.22
N ASN A 167 -11.29 14.59 -16.54
CA ASN A 167 -10.58 13.40 -16.07
C ASN A 167 -9.16 13.77 -15.60
N PRO A 168 -9.04 14.50 -14.48
CA PRO A 168 -7.77 14.96 -13.95
C PRO A 168 -6.90 13.77 -13.48
N ARG A 169 -5.59 13.98 -13.42
CA ARG A 169 -4.60 12.93 -13.10
C ARG A 169 -4.92 12.25 -11.78
N GLN A 170 -4.89 10.91 -11.75
CA GLN A 170 -5.11 10.09 -10.55
C GLN A 170 -3.90 9.22 -10.23
N GLN A 171 -3.43 9.30 -8.99
CA GLN A 171 -2.35 8.47 -8.48
C GLN A 171 -2.83 7.04 -8.30
N VAL A 172 -1.95 6.08 -8.59
CA VAL A 172 -2.23 4.65 -8.44
C VAL A 172 -1.51 4.10 -7.22
N ILE A 173 -2.14 3.14 -6.57
CA ILE A 173 -1.47 2.30 -5.58
C ILE A 173 -0.61 1.30 -6.36
N CYS A 174 0.67 1.19 -6.02
CA CYS A 174 1.59 0.21 -6.58
C CYS A 174 1.77 -0.91 -5.58
N CYS A 175 1.73 -2.14 -6.09
CA CYS A 175 2.63 -3.20 -5.61
C CYS A 175 2.44 -3.65 -4.15
N THR A 176 1.36 -3.24 -3.51
CA THR A 176 0.84 -3.86 -2.30
C THR A 176 0.11 -5.11 -2.73
N TYR A 177 0.75 -6.28 -2.65
CA TYR A 177 0.00 -7.53 -2.66
C TYR A 177 -1.06 -7.40 -1.58
N ASN A 178 -2.32 -7.21 -2.00
CA ASN A 178 -3.45 -6.80 -1.18
C ASN A 178 -3.41 -5.35 -0.62
N SER A 179 -4.39 -4.51 -0.98
CA SER A 179 -4.69 -3.28 -0.22
C SER A 179 -5.65 -3.50 0.95
N HIS A 180 -6.16 -4.73 1.10
CA HIS A 180 -6.79 -5.16 2.34
C HIS A 180 -5.72 -5.61 3.32
N ILE A 181 -5.97 -5.47 4.64
CA ILE A 181 -5.10 -5.97 5.71
C ILE A 181 -5.18 -7.50 5.72
N LEU A 182 -4.66 -8.13 4.67
CA LEU A 182 -4.55 -9.58 4.49
C LEU A 182 -3.07 -9.93 4.41
N ILE A 183 -2.40 -9.54 5.49
CA ILE A 183 -1.13 -9.97 6.04
C ILE A 183 -0.28 -10.87 5.15
N VAL A 184 0.28 -10.29 4.08
CA VAL A 184 1.25 -10.97 3.21
C VAL A 184 2.52 -11.33 3.98
N PHE A 185 2.88 -10.53 4.99
CA PHE A 185 4.02 -10.81 5.86
C PHE A 185 3.82 -12.06 6.72
N ILE A 186 2.60 -12.33 7.18
CA ILE A 186 2.28 -13.54 7.95
C ILE A 186 2.26 -14.75 7.02
N TYR A 187 1.71 -14.64 5.80
CA TYR A 187 1.79 -15.74 4.85
C TYR A 187 3.25 -16.10 4.49
N LEU A 188 4.10 -15.11 4.24
CA LEU A 188 5.53 -15.35 3.96
C LEU A 188 6.26 -15.96 5.17
N PHE A 189 5.95 -15.47 6.39
CA PHE A 189 6.56 -15.97 7.62
C PHE A 189 6.06 -17.37 7.99
N ILE A 190 4.78 -17.67 7.81
CA ILE A 190 4.20 -19.01 8.00
C ILE A 190 4.78 -19.98 6.97
N HIS A 191 4.95 -19.57 5.71
CA HIS A 191 5.51 -20.44 4.67
C HIS A 191 7.01 -20.72 4.88
N GLN A 192 7.80 -19.72 5.30
CA GLN A 192 9.19 -19.97 5.70
C GLN A 192 9.30 -20.83 6.97
N SER A 193 8.40 -20.64 7.93
CA SER A 193 8.36 -21.45 9.16
C SER A 193 7.96 -22.91 8.89
N ARG A 194 7.12 -23.16 7.88
CA ARG A 194 6.79 -24.52 7.41
C ARG A 194 7.94 -25.16 6.63
N ALA A 195 8.66 -24.40 5.80
CA ALA A 195 9.84 -24.89 5.09
C ALA A 195 10.98 -25.32 6.04
N LEU A 196 11.16 -24.61 7.16
CA LEU A 196 12.14 -24.98 8.20
C LEU A 196 11.71 -26.19 9.05
N ARG A 197 10.42 -26.55 9.03
CA ARG A 197 9.88 -27.70 9.79
C ARG A 197 9.88 -29.00 8.98
N GLY A 198 10.06 -28.93 7.66
CA GLY A 198 10.18 -30.10 6.77
C GLY A 198 11.59 -30.71 6.67
N HIS A 199 12.59 -30.13 7.34
CA HIS A 199 13.98 -30.60 7.31
C HIS A 199 14.43 -31.33 8.59
N ILE A 200 13.47 -31.75 9.43
CA ILE A 200 13.74 -32.55 10.62
C ILE A 200 12.88 -33.81 10.57
N HIS A 201 13.25 -34.75 9.71
CA HIS A 201 12.94 -36.17 9.81
C HIS A 201 14.09 -36.98 9.24
#